data_AF-A0A960UBV9-F1
#
_entry.id   AF-A0A960UBV9-F1
#
_cell.length_a   1.000
_cell.length_b   1.000
_cell.length_c   1.000
_cell.angle_alpha   90.00
_cell.angle_beta   90.00
_cell.angle_gamma   90.00
#
_symmetry.space_group_name_H-M   'P 1'
#
loop_
_entity.id
_entity.type
_entity.pdbx_description
1 polymer ?
#
loop_
_entity_poly.entity_id
_entity_poly.type
_entity_poly.pdbx_seq_one_letter_code
_entity_poly.pdbx_strand_id
1 'polypeptide(L)'
;MKIETIYKHFLLSPVSHLPLVDEDGKFIGLISKEKVMMDMADLSLQGLEFEKVPEHFIDFSFNESLIYYFQNNRTIPVLNVFSEKVGSWEKPRFLAEISSLSKELPEEVEEKEPEEETKPE
;
A
#
# COMPACT_ATOMS: atom_id res chain seq x y z
N MET A 1 10.03 -14.15 -5.35
CA MET A 1 10.68 -13.26 -4.34
C MET A 1 10.23 -13.65 -2.94
N LYS A 2 10.98 -13.26 -1.90
CA LYS A 2 10.59 -13.52 -0.49
C LYS A 2 10.22 -12.24 0.25
N ILE A 3 9.35 -12.34 1.27
CA ILE A 3 8.84 -11.20 2.07
C ILE A 3 9.99 -10.39 2.70
N GLU A 4 11.06 -11.06 3.12
CA GLU A 4 12.24 -10.43 3.73
C GLU A 4 12.90 -9.42 2.78
N THR A 5 12.71 -9.56 1.48
CA THR A 5 13.19 -8.60 0.48
C THR A 5 12.48 -7.27 0.60
N ILE A 6 11.16 -7.28 0.80
CA ILE A 6 10.36 -6.08 1.07
C ILE A 6 10.81 -5.45 2.40
N TYR A 7 10.94 -6.28 3.44
CA TYR A 7 11.32 -5.80 4.77
C TYR A 7 12.68 -5.11 4.81
N LYS A 8 13.66 -5.57 4.00
CA LYS A 8 14.97 -4.92 3.88
C LYS A 8 14.86 -3.44 3.48
N HIS A 9 13.91 -3.05 2.64
CA HIS A 9 13.72 -1.64 2.28
C HIS A 9 13.30 -0.78 3.49
N PHE A 10 12.51 -1.35 4.39
CA PHE A 10 12.07 -0.71 5.64
C PHE A 10 13.10 -0.70 6.78
N LEU A 11 14.20 -1.45 6.62
CA LEU A 11 15.37 -1.38 7.52
C LEU A 11 16.33 -0.25 7.11
N LEU A 12 16.39 0.06 5.81
CA LEU A 12 17.27 1.07 5.25
C LEU A 12 16.67 2.48 5.26
N SER A 13 15.37 2.60 5.51
CA SER A 13 14.64 3.87 5.54
C SER A 13 13.60 3.88 6.68
N PRO A 14 13.43 5.00 7.41
CA PRO A 14 12.42 5.13 8.46
C PRO A 14 10.99 5.29 7.91
N VAL A 15 10.76 4.88 6.66
CA VAL A 15 9.48 5.05 5.98
C VAL A 15 8.45 4.05 6.52
N SER A 16 7.22 4.53 6.75
CA SER A 16 6.10 3.66 7.15
C SER A 16 5.50 2.93 5.95
N HIS A 17 5.49 3.57 4.76
CA HIS A 17 4.97 2.96 3.54
C HIS A 17 5.81 3.23 2.30
N LEU A 18 5.84 2.28 1.38
CA LEU A 18 6.54 2.41 0.12
C LEU A 18 5.55 2.45 -1.05
N PRO A 19 5.66 3.44 -1.95
CA PRO A 19 4.90 3.42 -3.21
C PRO A 19 5.22 2.18 -4.03
N LEU A 20 4.17 1.55 -4.56
CA LEU A 20 4.24 0.39 -5.42
C LEU A 20 3.71 0.75 -6.81
N VAL A 21 4.43 0.33 -7.84
CA VAL A 21 4.02 0.45 -9.23
C VAL A 21 3.92 -0.91 -9.91
N ASP A 22 3.08 -1.00 -10.94
CA ASP A 22 3.03 -2.15 -11.85
C ASP A 22 4.17 -2.13 -12.88
N GLU A 23 4.12 -3.07 -13.83
CA GLU A 23 5.13 -3.24 -14.88
C GLU A 23 5.16 -2.06 -15.87
N ASP A 24 4.03 -1.37 -16.06
CA ASP A 24 3.92 -0.17 -16.89
C ASP A 24 4.34 1.11 -16.13
N GLY A 25 4.66 0.98 -14.84
CA GLY A 25 5.03 2.08 -13.96
C GLY A 25 3.84 2.87 -13.44
N LYS A 26 2.60 2.37 -13.59
CA LYS A 26 1.40 2.96 -13.01
C LYS A 26 1.40 2.69 -11.49
N PHE A 27 1.04 3.71 -10.73
CA PHE A 27 0.90 3.59 -9.28
C PHE A 27 -0.28 2.69 -8.92
N ILE A 28 -0.03 1.67 -8.09
CA ILE A 28 -1.04 0.69 -7.67
C ILE A 28 -1.37 0.72 -6.18
N GLY A 29 -0.57 1.42 -5.37
CA GLY A 29 -0.84 1.59 -3.93
C GLY A 29 0.42 1.69 -3.08
N LEU A 30 0.25 1.57 -1.77
CA LEU A 30 1.31 1.70 -0.78
C LEU A 30 1.56 0.37 -0.07
N ILE A 31 2.81 -0.06 0.08
CA ILE A 31 3.13 -1.20 0.94
C ILE A 31 3.34 -0.71 2.37
N SER A 32 2.59 -1.24 3.34
CA SER A 32 2.76 -0.91 4.77
C SER A 32 3.85 -1.76 5.44
N LYS A 33 4.75 -1.11 6.17
CA LYS A 33 5.76 -1.78 7.01
C LYS A 33 5.12 -2.70 8.04
N GLU A 34 4.01 -2.26 8.62
CA GLU A 34 3.31 -2.98 9.68
C GLU A 34 2.79 -4.33 9.18
N LYS A 35 2.08 -4.34 8.04
CA LYS A 35 1.55 -5.56 7.44
C LYS A 35 2.66 -6.55 7.05
N VAL A 36 3.74 -6.04 6.47
CA VAL A 36 4.92 -6.87 6.14
C VAL A 36 5.53 -7.48 7.41
N MET A 37 5.60 -6.73 8.51
CA MET A 37 6.09 -7.24 9.79
C MET A 37 5.14 -8.28 10.41
N MET A 38 3.83 -8.08 10.33
CA MET A 38 2.83 -9.06 10.82
C MET A 38 2.98 -10.39 10.09
N ASP A 39 3.08 -10.38 8.77
CA ASP A 39 3.25 -11.60 7.99
C ASP A 39 4.62 -12.26 8.22
N MET A 40 5.68 -11.47 8.42
CA MET A 40 6.99 -12.03 8.78
C MET A 40 6.98 -12.76 10.14
N ALA A 41 6.13 -12.30 11.07
CA ALA A 41 5.93 -12.95 12.35
C ALA A 41 5.06 -14.21 12.25
N ASP A 42 4.31 -14.37 11.15
CA ASP A 42 3.55 -15.58 10.87
C ASP A 42 4.46 -16.71 10.38
N LEU A 43 4.68 -17.69 11.26
CA LEU A 43 5.49 -18.88 10.98
C LEU A 43 4.95 -19.71 9.81
N SER A 44 3.65 -19.62 9.50
CA SER A 44 3.05 -20.35 8.37
C SER A 44 3.45 -19.77 7.02
N LEU A 45 3.89 -18.52 6.98
CA LEU A 45 4.30 -17.81 5.77
C LEU A 45 5.82 -17.79 5.57
N GLN A 46 6.59 -18.30 6.54
CA GLN A 46 8.04 -18.31 6.46
C GLN A 46 8.54 -19.24 5.35
N GLY A 47 9.37 -18.69 4.47
CA GLY A 47 9.97 -19.42 3.34
C GLY A 47 9.09 -19.52 2.10
N LEU A 48 7.89 -18.93 2.09
CA LEU A 48 7.08 -18.81 0.87
C LEU A 48 7.79 -17.89 -0.14
N GLU A 49 7.84 -18.35 -1.39
CA GLU A 49 8.24 -17.54 -2.52
C GLU A 49 6.99 -17.06 -3.25
N PHE A 50 6.85 -15.74 -3.32
CA PHE A 50 5.77 -15.08 -4.03
C PHE A 50 6.25 -14.64 -5.41
N GLU A 51 5.45 -14.84 -6.44
CA GLU A 51 5.77 -14.31 -7.78
C GLU A 51 5.73 -12.77 -7.78
N LYS A 52 4.76 -12.17 -7.08
CA LYS A 52 4.55 -10.73 -6.95
C LYS A 52 4.22 -10.33 -5.51
N VAL A 53 4.27 -9.02 -5.20
CA VAL A 53 3.78 -8.46 -3.93
C VAL A 53 2.33 -8.90 -3.72
N PRO A 54 2.02 -9.57 -2.59
CA PRO A 54 0.64 -9.92 -2.23
C PRO A 54 -0.25 -8.69 -2.07
N GLU A 55 -1.50 -8.79 -2.54
CA GLU A 55 -2.45 -7.67 -2.55
C GLU A 55 -2.81 -7.20 -1.14
N HIS A 56 -2.83 -8.08 -0.14
CA HIS A 56 -3.15 -7.70 1.24
C HIS A 56 -2.11 -6.78 1.87
N PHE A 57 -0.87 -6.74 1.36
CA PHE A 57 0.16 -5.77 1.76
C PHE A 57 -0.07 -4.37 1.20
N ILE A 58 -0.93 -4.23 0.19
CA ILE A 58 -1.20 -2.97 -0.48
C ILE A 58 -2.28 -2.23 0.31
N ASP A 59 -1.94 -1.03 0.72
CA ASP A 59 -2.82 -0.05 1.34
C ASP A 59 -3.07 1.11 0.39
N PHE A 60 -4.29 1.62 0.46
CA PHE A 60 -4.74 2.80 -0.27
C PHE A 60 -4.93 3.99 0.67
N SER A 61 -4.75 3.78 1.98
CA SER A 61 -4.96 4.78 3.01
C SER A 61 -3.69 5.56 3.33
N PHE A 62 -3.87 6.83 3.67
CA PHE A 62 -2.81 7.72 4.10
C PHE A 62 -2.78 7.78 5.63
N ASN A 63 -1.62 7.52 6.24
CA ASN A 63 -1.47 7.64 7.70
C ASN A 63 -0.52 8.78 8.10
N GLU A 64 -0.61 9.21 9.36
CA GLU A 64 0.17 10.32 9.90
C GLU A 64 1.69 10.06 9.83
N SER A 65 2.11 8.80 9.99
CA SER A 65 3.52 8.41 9.84
C SER A 65 4.07 8.65 8.43
N LEU A 66 3.22 8.53 7.41
CA LEU A 66 3.58 8.86 6.03
C LEU A 66 3.83 10.38 5.89
N ILE A 67 2.98 11.20 6.50
CA ILE A 67 3.12 12.66 6.55
C ILE A 67 4.45 13.04 7.21
N TYR A 68 4.76 12.43 8.35
CA TYR A 68 6.03 12.66 9.05
C TYR A 68 7.24 12.29 8.19
N TYR A 69 7.20 11.16 7.48
CA TYR A 69 8.25 10.78 6.54
C TYR A 69 8.44 11.82 5.43
N PHE A 70 7.34 12.35 4.85
CA PHE A 70 7.41 13.39 3.83
C PHE A 70 8.00 14.69 4.37
N GLN A 71 7.80 15.05 5.62
CA GLN A 71 8.39 16.28 6.16
C GLN A 71 9.92 16.20 6.17
N ASN A 72 10.46 15.02 6.52
CA ASN A 72 11.88 14.88 6.82
C ASN A 72 12.74 14.36 5.65
N ASN A 73 12.12 13.87 4.57
CA ASN A 73 12.84 13.29 3.43
C ASN A 73 12.51 14.03 2.13
N ARG A 74 13.50 14.19 1.25
CA ARG A 74 13.30 14.85 -0.05
C ARG A 74 12.61 13.93 -1.05
N THR A 75 13.01 12.67 -1.09
CA THR A 75 12.57 11.69 -2.09
C THR A 75 12.02 10.43 -1.43
N ILE A 76 11.12 9.74 -2.13
CA ILE A 76 10.51 8.49 -1.68
C ILE A 76 10.95 7.35 -2.60
N PRO A 77 11.59 6.29 -2.11
CA PRO A 77 11.93 5.13 -2.93
C PRO A 77 10.67 4.40 -3.38
N VAL A 78 10.66 3.94 -4.63
CA VAL A 78 9.50 3.29 -5.26
C VAL A 78 9.86 1.87 -5.62
N LEU A 79 8.94 0.95 -5.34
CA LEU A 79 9.09 -0.47 -5.64
C LEU A 79 8.21 -0.88 -6.83
N ASN A 80 8.63 -1.89 -7.59
CA ASN A 80 7.74 -2.62 -8.49
C ASN A 80 7.05 -3.80 -7.78
N VAL A 81 6.11 -4.45 -8.47
CA VAL A 81 5.43 -5.68 -8.02
C VAL A 81 6.38 -6.85 -7.68
N PHE A 82 7.66 -6.78 -8.06
CA PHE A 82 8.70 -7.76 -7.72
C PHE A 82 9.55 -7.34 -6.52
N SER A 83 9.14 -6.30 -5.78
CA SER A 83 9.83 -5.70 -4.63
C SER A 83 11.21 -5.12 -4.92
N GLU A 84 11.49 -4.83 -6.20
CA GLU A 84 12.72 -4.21 -6.64
C GLU A 84 12.57 -2.69 -6.62
N LYS A 85 13.61 -1.99 -6.18
CA LYS A 85 13.63 -0.52 -6.23
C LYS A 85 13.82 -0.07 -7.68
N VAL A 86 12.76 0.46 -8.28
CA VAL A 86 12.79 0.97 -9.66
C VAL A 86 13.19 2.44 -9.76
N GLY A 87 13.09 3.19 -8.65
CA GLY A 87 13.44 4.59 -8.67
C GLY A 87 13.17 5.32 -7.35
N SER A 88 13.08 6.64 -7.46
CA SER A 88 12.68 7.50 -6.35
C SER A 88 11.83 8.65 -6.87
N TRP A 89 10.73 8.95 -6.20
CA TRP A 89 9.83 10.04 -6.53
C TRP A 89 10.11 11.26 -5.66
N GLU A 90 9.93 12.43 -6.25
CA GLU A 90 9.81 13.69 -5.53
C GLU A 90 8.38 13.83 -4.97
N LYS A 91 8.22 14.61 -3.90
CA LYS A 91 6.92 14.80 -3.21
C LYS A 91 5.76 15.20 -4.14
N PRO A 92 5.92 16.16 -5.09
CA PRO A 92 4.81 16.57 -5.95
C PRO A 92 4.30 15.44 -6.84
N ARG A 93 5.21 14.59 -7.35
CA ARG A 93 4.84 13.43 -8.17
C ARG A 93 4.02 12.46 -7.32
N PHE A 94 4.52 12.09 -6.15
CA PHE A 94 3.82 11.16 -5.27
C PHE A 94 2.40 11.63 -4.90
N LEU A 95 2.25 12.91 -4.54
CA LEU A 95 0.94 13.48 -4.21
C LEU A 95 -0.03 13.44 -5.41
N ALA A 96 0.47 13.67 -6.63
CA ALA A 96 -0.34 13.59 -7.84
C ALA A 96 -0.83 12.16 -8.14
N GLU A 97 0.03 11.16 -7.95
CA GLU A 97 -0.30 9.74 -8.14
C GLU A 97 -1.36 9.27 -7.14
N ILE A 98 -1.18 9.58 -5.86
CA ILE A 98 -2.16 9.24 -4.81
C ILE A 98 -3.51 9.89 -5.07
N SER A 99 -3.52 11.18 -5.45
CA SER A 99 -4.75 11.92 -5.72
C SER A 99 -5.49 11.40 -6.96
N SER A 100 -4.79 10.73 -7.87
CA SER A 100 -5.38 10.08 -9.03
C SER A 100 -6.00 8.74 -8.62
N LEU A 101 -5.32 7.97 -7.76
CA LEU A 101 -5.79 6.68 -7.28
C LEU A 101 -7.08 6.79 -6.46
N SER A 102 -7.22 7.81 -5.61
CA SER A 102 -8.45 8.03 -4.83
C SER A 102 -9.68 8.35 -5.68
N LYS A 103 -9.51 8.74 -6.94
CA LYS A 103 -10.61 9.00 -7.89
C LYS A 103 -11.03 7.76 -8.67
N GLU A 104 -10.17 6.74 -8.71
CA GLU A 104 -10.43 5.47 -9.41
C GLU A 104 -11.08 4.41 -8.50
N LEU A 105 -11.12 4.64 -7.17
CA LEU A 105 -11.86 3.77 -6.25
C LEU A 105 -13.37 4.02 -6.41
N PRO A 106 -14.17 3.00 -6.80
CA PRO A 106 -15.63 3.16 -6.83
C PRO A 106 -16.14 3.46 -5.43
N GLU A 107 -17.02 4.46 -5.32
CA GLU A 107 -17.78 4.72 -4.09
C GLU A 107 -18.42 3.40 -3.63
N GLU A 108 -18.17 3.01 -2.38
CA GLU A 108 -18.83 1.86 -1.75
C GLU A 108 -20.34 1.99 -1.97
N VAL A 109 -20.91 0.99 -2.62
CA VAL A 109 -22.36 0.92 -2.86
C VAL A 109 -23.02 0.86 -1.49
N GLU A 110 -23.76 1.92 -1.15
CA GLU A 110 -24.60 2.01 0.05
C GLU A 110 -25.35 0.69 0.29
N GLU A 111 -25.20 0.16 1.51
CA GLU A 111 -26.05 -0.89 2.05
C GLU A 111 -27.51 -0.45 1.93
N LYS A 112 -28.27 -1.10 1.03
CA LYS A 112 -29.73 -1.11 1.14
C LYS A 112 -30.13 -2.25 2.04
N GLU A 113 -30.25 -1.98 3.33
CA GLU A 113 -31.17 -2.74 4.18
C GLU A 113 -32.59 -2.64 3.57
N PRO A 114 -33.29 -3.74 3.26
CA PRO A 114 -34.71 -3.68 2.98
C PRO A 114 -35.48 -3.50 4.30
N GLU A 115 -36.20 -2.39 4.36
CA GLU A 115 -37.15 -1.98 5.40
C GLU A 115 -38.05 -3.14 5.87
N GLU A 116 -37.98 -3.47 7.16
CA GLU A 116 -39.06 -4.13 7.88
C GLU A 116 -39.92 -3.05 8.53
N GLU A 117 -40.97 -2.59 7.85
CA GLU A 117 -42.08 -1.91 8.53
C GLU A 117 -43.42 -2.59 8.22
N THR A 118 -44.04 -2.97 9.33
CA THR A 118 -45.25 -3.75 9.49
C THR A 118 -46.44 -2.81 9.72
N LYS A 119 -47.45 -2.86 8.82
CA LYS A 119 -48.87 -2.38 8.98
C LYS A 119 -49.07 -0.87 9.28
N PRO A 120 -50.29 -0.26 9.24
CA PRO A 120 -51.69 -0.76 9.21
C PRO A 120 -52.53 -0.18 8.02
N GLU A 121 -53.74 -0.65 7.67
CA GLU A 121 -55.07 -0.46 8.28
C GLU A 121 -56.04 -1.56 7.81
#